data_AF-A0A959QAF2-F1
#
_entry.id   AF-A0A959QAF2-F1
#
_cell.length_a   1.000
_cell.length_b   1.000
_cell.length_c   1.000
_cell.angle_alpha   90.00
_cell.angle_beta   90.00
_cell.angle_gamma   90.00
#
_symmetry.space_group_name_H-M   'P 1'
#
loop_
_entity.id
_entity.type
_entity.pdbx_description
1 polymer ?
#
loop_
_entity_poly.entity_id
_entity_poly.type
_entity_poly.pdbx_seq_one_letter_code
_entity_poly.pdbx_strand_id
1 'polypeptide(L)'
;MQLYLFDIPTEISTERTHLRRLREGDGPAIHRLVQSNRHQLSNYFPTTVPATSDPQKAEEFVLERLAHWLLQEEYTLVVQPLGQERVCGMVRV
;
A
#
# COMPACT_ATOMS: atom_id res chain seq x y z
N MET A 1 28.96 13.37 4.89
CA MET A 1 27.81 12.62 5.42
C MET A 1 27.54 11.48 4.45
N GLN A 2 27.83 10.25 4.83
CA GLN A 2 27.64 9.09 3.96
C GLN A 2 26.17 8.71 4.01
N LEU A 3 25.45 8.86 2.89
CA LEU A 3 24.05 8.47 2.77
C LEU A 3 24.01 6.93 2.72
N TYR A 4 23.60 6.30 3.82
CA TYR A 4 23.30 4.87 3.84
C TYR A 4 21.89 4.69 3.29
N LEU A 5 21.79 4.33 2.01
CA LEU A 5 20.51 3.95 1.41
C LEU A 5 20.17 2.53 1.87
N PHE A 6 18.92 2.32 2.31
CA PHE A 6 18.45 0.98 2.64
C PHE A 6 18.18 0.19 1.36
N ASP A 7 18.71 -1.03 1.28
CA ASP A 7 18.40 -1.97 0.21
C ASP A 7 17.16 -2.79 0.59
N ILE A 8 16.00 -2.14 0.58
CA ILE A 8 14.72 -2.77 0.91
C ILE A 8 14.18 -3.53 -0.30
N PRO A 9 13.87 -4.84 -0.17
CA PRO A 9 13.25 -5.60 -1.25
C PRO A 9 11.93 -4.96 -1.70
N THR A 10 11.76 -4.82 -3.01
CA THR A 10 10.52 -4.30 -3.61
C THR A 10 9.43 -5.37 -3.69
N GLU A 11 9.79 -6.63 -3.51
CA GLU A 11 8.89 -7.78 -3.43
C GLU A 11 9.40 -8.80 -2.39
N ILE A 12 8.48 -9.44 -1.67
CA ILE A 12 8.75 -10.47 -0.67
C ILE A 12 7.71 -11.57 -0.82
N SER A 13 8.15 -12.80 -1.05
CA SER A 13 7.28 -13.97 -1.10
C SER A 13 7.41 -14.78 0.20
N THR A 14 6.26 -15.20 0.73
CA THR A 14 6.18 -16.15 1.86
C THR A 14 5.44 -17.41 1.41
N GLU A 15 5.25 -18.37 2.31
CA GLU A 15 4.45 -19.57 2.05
C GLU A 15 3.01 -19.26 1.61
N ARG A 16 2.44 -18.12 2.03
CA ARG A 16 1.01 -17.82 1.87
C ARG A 16 0.71 -16.49 1.20
N THR A 17 1.68 -15.59 1.14
CA THR A 17 1.48 -14.22 0.66
C THR A 17 2.61 -13.76 -0.23
N HIS A 18 2.27 -12.97 -1.23
CA HIS A 18 3.20 -12.12 -1.97
C HIS A 18 2.99 -10.69 -1.51
N LEU A 19 4.09 -10.04 -1.12
CA LEU A 19 4.12 -8.64 -0.80
C LEU A 19 4.91 -7.93 -1.89
N ARG A 20 4.44 -6.75 -2.28
CA ARG A 20 5.16 -5.91 -3.23
C ARG A 20 4.94 -4.45 -2.94
N ARG A 21 5.86 -3.61 -3.39
CA ARG A 21 5.65 -2.17 -3.41
C ARG A 21 4.38 -1.83 -4.20
N LEU A 22 3.74 -0.74 -3.79
CA LEU A 22 2.71 -0.06 -4.58
C LEU A 22 3.21 0.31 -5.98
N ARG A 23 2.30 0.35 -6.94
CA ARG A 23 2.53 0.72 -8.34
C ARG A 23 1.40 1.62 -8.84
N GLU A 24 1.70 2.44 -9.83
CA GLU A 24 0.66 3.15 -10.59
C GLU A 24 -0.41 2.15 -11.08
N GLY A 25 -1.67 2.51 -10.90
CA GLY A 25 -2.84 1.67 -11.18
C GLY A 25 -3.31 0.81 -10.01
N ASP A 26 -2.64 0.81 -8.85
CA ASP A 26 -3.12 0.10 -7.66
C ASP A 26 -4.30 0.81 -6.97
N GLY A 27 -4.59 2.07 -7.30
CA GLY A 27 -5.63 2.90 -6.69
C GLY A 27 -6.99 2.20 -6.57
N PRO A 28 -7.55 1.61 -7.66
CA PRO A 28 -8.81 0.88 -7.59
C PRO A 28 -8.79 -0.35 -6.66
N ALA A 29 -7.66 -1.03 -6.52
CA ALA A 29 -7.52 -2.15 -5.59
C ALA A 29 -7.50 -1.67 -4.13
N ILE A 30 -6.75 -0.59 -3.85
CA ILE A 30 -6.68 0.05 -2.53
C ILE A 30 -8.03 0.63 -2.13
N HIS A 31 -8.71 1.35 -3.03
CA HIS A 31 -10.05 1.86 -2.81
C HIS A 31 -11.01 0.74 -2.40
N ARG A 32 -11.07 -0.35 -3.18
CA ARG A 32 -11.92 -1.51 -2.86
C ARG A 32 -11.57 -2.12 -1.50
N LEU A 33 -10.29 -2.37 -1.23
CA LEU A 33 -9.83 -2.93 0.04
C LEU A 33 -10.31 -2.07 1.22
N VAL A 34 -10.07 -0.76 1.18
CA VAL A 34 -10.37 0.13 2.29
C VAL A 34 -11.88 0.32 2.42
N GLN A 35 -12.61 0.54 1.33
CA GLN A 35 -14.06 0.77 1.42
C GLN A 35 -14.83 -0.48 1.85
N SER A 36 -14.42 -1.68 1.41
CA SER A 36 -15.02 -2.94 1.86
C SER A 36 -14.83 -3.19 3.37
N ASN A 37 -13.83 -2.54 3.99
CA ASN A 37 -13.54 -2.65 5.42
C ASN A 37 -13.75 -1.33 6.19
N ARG A 38 -14.39 -0.33 5.57
CA ARG A 38 -14.46 1.06 6.08
C ARG A 38 -14.93 1.13 7.52
N HIS A 39 -15.98 0.39 7.86
CA HIS A 39 -16.58 0.42 9.21
C HIS A 39 -15.57 0.03 10.30
N GLN A 40 -14.72 -0.95 10.00
CA GLN A 40 -13.68 -1.39 10.94
C GLN A 40 -12.49 -0.43 10.93
N LEU A 41 -12.09 0.06 9.74
CA LEU A 41 -10.89 0.87 9.56
C LEU A 41 -11.05 2.33 10.01
N SER A 42 -12.25 2.91 9.95
CA SER A 42 -12.47 4.34 10.21
C SER A 42 -12.03 4.79 11.60
N ASN A 43 -12.08 3.89 12.59
CA ASN A 43 -11.70 4.21 13.97
C ASN A 43 -10.18 4.18 14.18
N TYR A 44 -9.44 3.44 13.35
CA TYR A 44 -7.99 3.24 13.50
C TYR A 44 -7.17 4.01 12.46
N PHE A 45 -7.76 4.32 11.30
CA PHE A 45 -7.08 4.94 10.17
C PHE A 45 -7.83 6.19 9.67
N PRO A 46 -7.87 7.27 10.47
CA PRO A 46 -8.64 8.47 10.17
C PRO A 46 -8.14 9.24 8.95
N THR A 47 -6.88 9.04 8.54
CA THR A 47 -6.30 9.69 7.35
C THR A 47 -6.44 8.83 6.10
N THR A 48 -6.16 7.53 6.22
CA THR A 48 -6.20 6.60 5.08
C THR A 48 -7.61 6.45 4.51
N VAL A 49 -8.62 6.29 5.37
CA VAL A 49 -10.00 6.05 4.92
C VAL A 49 -10.54 7.21 4.06
N PRO A 50 -10.37 8.49 4.44
CA PRO A 50 -10.70 9.62 3.56
C PRO A 50 -9.79 9.73 2.33
N ALA A 51 -8.48 9.47 2.46
CA ALA A 51 -7.54 9.55 1.34
C ALA A 51 -7.82 8.51 0.24
N THR A 52 -8.54 7.44 0.55
CA THR A 52 -8.94 6.42 -0.42
C THR A 52 -10.46 6.38 -0.64
N SER A 53 -11.14 7.52 -0.47
CA SER A 53 -12.62 7.60 -0.49
C SER A 53 -13.26 7.26 -1.83
N ASP A 54 -12.51 7.39 -2.91
CA ASP A 54 -12.90 7.10 -4.29
C ASP A 54 -11.67 6.59 -5.07
N PRO A 55 -11.84 5.99 -6.25
CA PRO A 55 -10.74 5.40 -7.00
C PRO A 55 -9.64 6.39 -7.39
N GLN A 56 -9.99 7.66 -7.68
CA GLN A 56 -9.02 8.67 -8.09
C GLN A 56 -8.16 9.09 -6.91
N LYS A 57 -8.77 9.41 -5.76
CA LYS A 57 -7.99 9.72 -4.55
C LYS A 57 -7.16 8.56 -4.06
N ALA A 58 -7.67 7.33 -4.20
CA ALA A 58 -6.88 6.16 -3.89
C ALA A 58 -5.64 6.03 -4.81
N GLU A 59 -5.75 6.39 -6.09
CA GLU A 59 -4.59 6.47 -6.98
C GLU A 59 -3.61 7.57 -6.53
N GLU A 60 -4.10 8.76 -6.18
CA GLU A 60 -3.27 9.84 -5.63
C GLU A 60 -2.52 9.39 -4.35
N PHE A 61 -3.22 8.71 -3.44
CA PHE A 61 -2.63 8.10 -2.26
C PHE A 61 -1.54 7.08 -2.62
N VAL A 62 -1.78 6.23 -3.62
CA VAL A 62 -0.80 5.25 -4.11
C VAL A 62 0.46 5.93 -4.65
N LEU A 63 0.29 6.96 -5.48
CA LEU A 63 1.40 7.70 -6.08
C LEU A 63 2.21 8.46 -5.02
N GLU A 64 1.56 9.03 -4.02
CA GLU A 64 2.22 9.70 -2.88
C GLU A 64 3.09 8.70 -2.10
N ARG A 65 2.54 7.53 -1.74
CA ARG A 65 3.30 6.48 -1.03
C ARG A 65 4.43 5.91 -1.90
N LEU A 66 4.23 5.83 -3.21
CA LEU A 66 5.27 5.44 -4.16
C LEU A 66 6.42 6.46 -4.19
N ALA A 67 6.11 7.76 -4.14
CA ALA A 67 7.11 8.82 -4.03
C ALA A 67 7.91 8.71 -2.72
N HIS A 68 7.24 8.50 -1.58
CA HIS A 68 7.92 8.28 -0.30
C HIS A 68 8.84 7.06 -0.31
N TRP A 69 8.45 5.97 -0.98
CA TRP A 69 9.33 4.81 -1.16
C TRP A 69 10.60 5.20 -1.91
N LEU A 70 10.46 5.93 -3.03
CA LEU A 70 11.60 6.34 -3.87
C LEU A 70 12.54 7.29 -3.13
N LEU A 71 12.00 8.13 -2.26
CA LEU A 71 12.76 9.03 -1.39
C LEU A 71 13.30 8.35 -0.13
N GLN A 72 12.96 7.08 0.10
CA GLN A 72 13.31 6.32 1.30
C GLN A 72 12.79 6.95 2.61
N GLU A 73 11.61 7.59 2.54
CA GLU A 73 10.95 8.23 3.69
C GLU A 73 9.95 7.30 4.39
N GLU A 74 9.33 6.39 3.63
CA GLU A 74 8.35 5.42 4.12
C GLU A 74 8.29 4.22 3.17
N TYR A 75 8.09 3.02 3.69
CA TYR A 75 7.97 1.80 2.90
C TYR A 75 6.56 1.23 3.00
N THR A 76 5.79 1.36 1.91
CA THR A 76 4.46 0.75 1.80
C THR A 76 4.46 -0.46 0.87
N LEU A 77 4.07 -1.60 1.41
CA LEU A 77 3.88 -2.86 0.68
C LEU A 77 2.39 -3.23 0.66
N VAL A 78 1.89 -3.66 -0.49
CA VAL A 78 0.59 -4.34 -0.59
C VAL A 78 0.77 -5.83 -0.34
N VAL A 79 -0.23 -6.44 0.28
CA VAL A 79 -0.26 -7.87 0.59
C VAL A 79 -1.29 -8.55 -0.30
N GLN A 80 -0.86 -9.59 -1.01
CA GLN A 80 -1.72 -10.44 -1.84
C GLN A 80 -1.61 -11.89 -1.35
N PRO A 81 -2.73 -12.64 -1.24
CA PRO A 81 -2.65 -14.09 -1.04
C PRO A 81 -1.99 -14.73 -2.25
N LEU A 82 -1.16 -15.75 -2.02
CA LEU A 82 -0.48 -16.45 -3.11
C LEU A 82 -1.50 -17.07 -4.09
N GLY A 83 -1.29 -16.87 -5.38
CA GLY A 83 -2.19 -17.35 -6.44
C GLY A 83 -3.49 -16.56 -6.60
N GLN A 84 -3.62 -15.39 -5.97
CA GLN A 84 -4.79 -14.52 -6.11
C GLN A 84 -4.37 -13.10 -6.50
N GLU A 85 -5.12 -12.47 -7.41
CA GLU A 85 -4.83 -11.10 -7.84
C GLU A 85 -5.30 -10.05 -6.83
N ARG A 86 -6.21 -10.41 -5.91
CA ARG A 86 -6.77 -9.45 -4.95
C ARG A 86 -5.74 -9.01 -3.92
N VAL A 87 -5.76 -7.72 -3.60
CA VAL A 87 -5.06 -7.17 -2.44
C VAL A 87 -5.89 -7.44 -1.19
N CYS A 88 -5.27 -8.00 -0.14
CA CYS A 88 -5.92 -8.30 1.14
C CYS A 88 -5.46 -7.41 2.28
N GLY A 89 -4.43 -6.59 2.07
CA GLY A 89 -3.91 -5.69 3.10
C GLY A 89 -2.78 -4.81 2.58
N MET A 90 -2.27 -3.96 3.45
CA MET A 90 -1.03 -3.21 3.24
C MET A 90 -0.25 -3.12 4.55
N VAL A 91 1.07 -3.09 4.44
CA VAL A 91 2.02 -2.87 5.54
C VAL A 91 2.77 -1.59 5.24
N ARG A 92 2.86 -0.71 6.24
CA ARG A 92 3.53 0.59 6.14
C ARG A 92 4.52 0.72 7.29
N VAL A 93 5.78 1.05 6.96
CA VAL A 93 6.91 1.12 7.91
C VAL A 93 7.67 2.42 7.73
#